data_AF-A0A645E281-F1
#
_entry.id   AF-A0A645E281-F1
#
_cell.length_a   1.000
_cell.length_b   1.000
_cell.length_c   1.000
_cell.angle_alpha   90.00
_cell.angle_beta   90.00
_cell.angle_gamma   90.00
#
_symmetry.space_group_name_H-M   'P 1'
#
loop_
_entity.id
_entity.type
_entity.pdbx_description
1 polymer ?
#
loop_
_entity_poly.entity_id
_entity_poly.type
_entity_poly.pdbx_seq_one_letter_code
_entity_poly.pdbx_strand_id
1 'polypeptide(L)'
;MIRSQPMPSVDYCPNRQALVLLDQTQLPTREVVLYLTRVEEIREAIYHLRVRGAPAIGIAAAIGLAVIMKHHQHLPEAEYHELFYRSKDILVRARPTAVNLAWALDQMTETFLAESVLQPSALAEKLLEKALILREADIAVCRAIGEYGLELLRPGMGLLTHCNAGQLATIRYGTATAPMYLGQERGYDFRIYSDETRPLLQGARLTAYELSRAGLTVTLLCDNMAELS
;
A
#
# COMPACT_ATOMS: atom_id res chain seq x y z
N MET A 1 15.35 18.45 14.70
CA MET A 1 14.61 17.18 14.84
C MET A 1 14.65 16.47 13.51
N ILE A 2 15.24 15.27 13.46
CA ILE A 2 15.38 14.48 12.24
C ILE A 2 13.96 14.16 11.75
N ARG A 3 13.52 14.78 10.65
CA ARG A 3 12.36 14.32 9.90
C ARG A 3 12.78 12.99 9.28
N SER A 4 12.61 11.90 10.03
CA SER A 4 12.79 10.54 9.53
C SER A 4 11.95 10.42 8.27
N GLN A 5 12.55 9.96 7.17
CA GLN A 5 11.83 9.68 5.94
C GLN A 5 10.51 8.98 6.26
N PRO A 6 9.38 9.36 5.62
CA PRO A 6 8.11 8.69 5.86
C PRO A 6 8.30 7.20 5.56
N MET A 7 8.04 6.34 6.56
CA MET A 7 8.17 4.90 6.36
C MET A 7 7.17 4.46 5.28
N PRO A 8 7.63 3.74 4.24
CA PRO A 8 6.74 3.27 3.20
C PRO A 8 5.78 2.23 3.77
N SER A 9 4.51 2.33 3.40
CA SER A 9 3.50 1.31 3.70
C SER A 9 3.90 -0.04 3.09
N VAL A 10 4.42 0.00 1.86
CA VAL A 10 4.88 -1.13 1.05
C VAL A 10 6.04 -0.66 0.14
N ASP A 11 7.16 -1.37 0.14
CA ASP A 11 8.29 -1.12 -0.77
C ASP A 11 9.10 -2.40 -1.05
N TYR A 12 10.07 -2.28 -1.95
CA TYR A 12 11.12 -3.29 -2.14
C TYR A 12 12.39 -2.86 -1.40
N CYS A 13 13.03 -3.78 -0.67
CA CYS A 13 14.30 -3.55 0.00
C CYS A 13 15.45 -4.21 -0.79
N PRO A 14 16.26 -3.45 -1.57
CA PRO A 14 17.30 -4.04 -2.41
C PRO A 14 18.35 -4.83 -1.64
N ASN A 15 18.80 -4.31 -0.50
CA ASN A 15 19.85 -4.94 0.32
C ASN A 15 19.43 -6.28 0.92
N ARG A 16 18.12 -6.48 1.13
CA ARG A 16 17.57 -7.73 1.67
C ARG A 16 16.86 -8.57 0.60
N GLN A 17 16.73 -8.03 -0.60
CA GLN A 17 15.91 -8.58 -1.68
C GLN A 17 14.53 -9.02 -1.17
N ALA A 18 13.86 -8.15 -0.42
CA ALA A 18 12.64 -8.50 0.31
C ALA A 18 11.52 -7.49 0.04
N LEU A 19 10.28 -7.96 0.11
CA LEU A 19 9.13 -7.07 0.27
C LEU A 19 9.22 -6.48 1.68
N VAL A 20 9.23 -5.16 1.78
CA VAL A 20 9.20 -4.46 3.06
C VAL A 20 7.83 -3.80 3.24
N LEU A 21 7.20 -3.99 4.39
CA LEU A 21 5.92 -3.35 4.71
C LEU A 21 5.79 -3.06 6.20
N LEU A 22 4.99 -2.05 6.54
CA LEU A 22 4.62 -1.76 7.92
C LEU A 22 3.48 -2.68 8.36
N ASP A 23 3.63 -3.37 9.49
CA ASP A 23 2.54 -4.16 10.07
C ASP A 23 1.47 -3.26 10.70
N GLN A 24 0.45 -2.95 9.91
CA GLN A 24 -0.65 -2.07 10.30
C GLN A 24 -1.49 -2.63 11.44
N THR A 25 -1.41 -3.94 11.75
CA THR A 25 -2.12 -4.53 12.90
C THR A 25 -1.56 -4.04 14.23
N GLN A 26 -0.34 -3.49 14.23
CA GLN A 26 0.35 -3.04 15.42
C GLN A 26 0.19 -1.54 15.71
N LEU A 27 -0.38 -0.81 14.74
CA LEU A 27 -0.71 0.60 14.91
C LEU A 27 -1.98 0.78 15.76
N PRO A 28 -2.05 1.86 16.55
CA PRO A 28 -1.07 2.96 16.67
C PRO A 28 0.05 2.72 17.70
N THR A 29 0.01 1.61 18.42
CA THR A 29 0.86 1.39 19.62
C THR A 29 2.34 1.20 19.27
N ARG A 30 2.65 0.49 18.18
CA ARG A 30 4.04 0.24 17.77
C ARG A 30 4.19 0.20 16.26
N GLU A 31 5.33 0.69 15.80
CA GLU A 31 5.76 0.64 14.42
C GLU A 31 6.64 -0.58 14.20
N VAL A 32 6.09 -1.61 13.53
CA VAL A 32 6.82 -2.86 13.24
C VAL A 32 6.96 -3.02 11.73
N VAL A 33 8.20 -3.04 11.25
CA VAL A 33 8.52 -3.24 9.83
C VAL A 33 8.83 -4.72 9.59
N LEU A 34 8.18 -5.30 8.59
CA LEU A 34 8.37 -6.68 8.16
C LEU A 34 9.21 -6.73 6.89
N TYR A 35 10.05 -7.76 6.77
CA TYR A 35 10.81 -8.07 5.56
C TYR A 35 10.43 -9.48 5.13
N LEU A 36 9.70 -9.62 4.05
CA LEU A 36 9.08 -10.87 3.61
C LEU A 36 9.76 -11.36 2.34
N THR A 37 10.18 -12.62 2.35
CA THR A 37 10.85 -13.26 1.18
C THR A 37 10.14 -14.53 0.72
N ARG A 38 9.16 -15.01 1.48
CA ARG A 38 8.42 -16.24 1.19
C ARG A 38 6.96 -15.98 0.84
N VAL A 39 6.42 -16.77 -0.09
CA VAL A 39 5.04 -16.64 -0.56
C VAL A 39 4.01 -16.81 0.56
N GLU A 40 4.24 -17.72 1.52
CA GLU A 40 3.33 -17.89 2.64
C GLU A 40 3.32 -16.66 3.54
N GLU A 41 4.48 -16.08 3.84
CA GLU A 41 4.58 -14.89 4.69
C GLU A 41 3.86 -13.69 4.07
N ILE A 42 3.99 -13.53 2.75
CA ILE A 42 3.34 -12.45 1.99
C ILE A 42 1.83 -12.67 1.97
N ARG A 43 1.36 -13.91 1.70
CA ARG A 43 -0.06 -14.27 1.78
C ARG A 43 -0.62 -13.96 3.16
N GLU A 44 0.08 -14.37 4.22
CA GLU A 44 -0.34 -14.14 5.60
C GLU A 44 -0.41 -12.65 5.93
N ALA A 45 0.54 -11.84 5.46
CA ALA A 45 0.50 -10.40 5.66
C ALA A 45 -0.73 -9.74 5.01
N ILE A 46 -1.13 -10.20 3.82
CA ILE A 46 -2.34 -9.73 3.11
C ILE A 46 -3.61 -10.24 3.80
N TYR A 47 -3.66 -11.54 4.14
CA TYR A 47 -4.81 -12.21 4.74
C TYR A 47 -5.13 -11.63 6.13
N HIS A 48 -4.13 -11.47 6.98
CA HIS A 48 -4.28 -10.96 8.35
C HIS A 48 -4.25 -9.42 8.44
N LEU A 49 -4.38 -8.71 7.32
CA LEU A 49 -4.46 -7.25 7.28
C LEU A 49 -3.23 -6.53 7.88
N ARG A 50 -2.06 -7.19 7.84
CA ARG A 50 -0.77 -6.51 8.15
C ARG A 50 -0.48 -5.46 7.09
N VAL A 51 -0.86 -5.73 5.84
CA VAL A 51 -1.03 -4.74 4.78
C VAL A 51 -2.50 -4.69 4.36
N ARG A 52 -3.04 -3.49 4.19
CA ARG A 52 -4.43 -3.26 3.82
C ARG A 52 -4.59 -1.97 3.03
N GLY A 53 -5.75 -1.83 2.39
CA GLY A 53 -6.01 -0.81 1.38
C GLY A 53 -5.86 -1.41 -0.02
N ALA A 54 -6.79 -1.08 -0.91
CA ALA A 54 -6.89 -1.74 -2.22
C ALA A 54 -5.57 -1.60 -3.02
N PRO A 55 -5.01 -0.39 -3.18
CA PRO A 55 -3.74 -0.23 -3.88
C PRO A 55 -2.56 -0.88 -3.16
N ALA A 56 -2.43 -0.68 -1.84
CA ALA A 56 -1.31 -1.24 -1.07
C ALA A 56 -1.25 -2.78 -1.16
N ILE A 57 -2.39 -3.47 -1.10
CA ILE A 57 -2.42 -4.94 -1.24
C ILE A 57 -1.98 -5.38 -2.64
N GLY A 58 -2.46 -4.70 -3.69
CA GLY A 58 -2.08 -5.02 -5.06
C GLY A 58 -0.58 -4.88 -5.30
N ILE A 59 -0.01 -3.76 -4.88
CA ILE A 59 1.44 -3.52 -5.01
C ILE A 59 2.25 -4.46 -4.13
N ALA A 60 1.81 -4.77 -2.90
CA ALA A 60 2.48 -5.74 -2.04
C ALA A 60 2.53 -7.13 -2.68
N ALA A 61 1.46 -7.56 -3.35
CA ALA A 61 1.45 -8.83 -4.07
C ALA A 61 2.34 -8.82 -5.31
N ALA A 62 2.37 -7.73 -6.08
CA ALA A 62 3.25 -7.60 -7.24
C ALA A 62 4.73 -7.62 -6.85
N ILE A 63 5.13 -6.81 -5.85
CA ILE A 63 6.51 -6.80 -5.33
C ILE A 63 6.83 -8.16 -4.69
N GLY A 64 5.90 -8.72 -3.92
CA GLY A 64 6.05 -10.03 -3.30
C GLY A 64 6.31 -11.14 -4.31
N LEU A 65 5.53 -11.18 -5.41
CA LEU A 65 5.75 -12.12 -6.50
C LEU A 65 7.12 -11.93 -7.15
N ALA A 66 7.50 -10.68 -7.47
CA ALA A 66 8.82 -10.39 -8.03
C ALA A 66 9.97 -10.84 -7.10
N VAL A 67 9.82 -10.64 -5.79
CA VAL A 67 10.77 -11.09 -4.77
C VAL A 67 10.90 -12.61 -4.76
N ILE A 68 9.78 -13.35 -4.75
CA ILE A 68 9.78 -14.82 -4.78
C ILE A 68 10.53 -15.31 -6.02
N MET A 69 10.21 -14.75 -7.19
CA MET A 69 10.86 -15.12 -8.45
C MET A 69 12.36 -14.82 -8.42
N LYS A 70 12.76 -13.66 -7.89
CA LYS A 70 14.17 -13.26 -7.77
C LYS A 70 14.99 -14.21 -6.89
N HIS A 71 14.45 -14.69 -5.76
CA HIS A 71 15.12 -15.68 -4.91
C HIS A 71 15.30 -17.06 -5.57
N HIS A 72 14.47 -17.37 -6.57
CA HIS A 72 14.44 -18.67 -7.24
C HIS A 72 14.93 -18.63 -8.69
N GLN A 73 15.61 -17.56 -9.10
CA GLN A 73 16.16 -17.38 -10.46
C GLN A 73 17.21 -18.42 -10.88
N HIS A 74 17.59 -19.33 -9.99
CA HIS A 74 18.53 -20.43 -10.24
C HIS A 74 17.83 -21.75 -10.59
N LEU A 75 16.50 -21.81 -10.45
CA LEU A 75 15.72 -23.01 -10.78
C LEU A 75 15.77 -23.30 -12.29
N PRO A 76 15.65 -24.58 -12.70
CA PRO A 76 15.40 -24.93 -14.09
C PRO A 76 14.14 -24.23 -14.62
N GLU A 77 14.14 -23.90 -15.91
CA GLU A 77 13.08 -23.10 -16.54
C GLU A 77 11.66 -23.64 -16.27
N ALA A 78 11.45 -24.95 -16.41
CA ALA A 78 10.15 -25.57 -16.15
C ALA A 78 9.68 -25.38 -14.69
N GLU A 79 10.58 -25.57 -13.72
CA GLU A 79 10.28 -25.39 -12.28
C GLU A 79 10.06 -23.90 -11.95
N TYR A 80 10.80 -23.00 -12.59
CA TYR A 80 10.65 -21.56 -12.44
C TYR A 80 9.27 -21.09 -12.95
N HIS A 81 8.82 -21.61 -14.09
CA HIS A 81 7.49 -21.31 -14.62
C HIS A 81 6.38 -21.86 -13.73
N GLU A 82 6.53 -23.08 -13.24
CA GLU A 82 5.57 -23.66 -12.28
C GLU A 82 5.49 -22.81 -10.99
N LEU A 83 6.64 -22.39 -10.45
CA LEU A 83 6.72 -21.55 -9.26
C LEU A 83 5.97 -20.23 -9.44
N PHE A 84 6.06 -19.60 -10.61
CA PHE A 84 5.34 -18.36 -10.90
C PHE A 84 3.82 -18.54 -10.75
N TYR A 85 3.25 -19.52 -11.46
CA TYR A 85 1.81 -19.76 -11.44
C TYR A 85 1.32 -20.21 -10.07
N ARG A 86 2.07 -21.08 -9.39
CA ARG A 86 1.75 -21.51 -8.02
C ARG A 86 1.77 -20.33 -7.05
N SER A 87 2.77 -19.46 -7.14
CA SER A 87 2.88 -18.28 -6.26
C SER A 87 1.76 -17.28 -6.53
N LYS A 88 1.41 -17.05 -7.81
CA LYS A 88 0.25 -16.23 -8.19
C LYS A 88 -1.04 -16.76 -7.58
N ASP A 89 -1.31 -18.06 -7.71
CA ASP A 89 -2.54 -18.69 -7.19
C ASP A 89 -2.63 -18.60 -5.65
N ILE A 90 -1.51 -18.78 -4.95
CA ILE A 90 -1.46 -18.61 -3.50
C ILE A 90 -1.76 -17.16 -3.10
N LEU A 91 -1.15 -16.19 -3.78
CA LEU A 91 -1.31 -14.77 -3.44
C LEU A 91 -2.72 -14.25 -3.76
N VAL A 92 -3.30 -14.59 -4.91
CA VAL A 92 -4.65 -14.11 -5.27
C VAL A 92 -5.73 -14.63 -4.32
N ARG A 93 -5.54 -15.84 -3.78
CA ARG A 93 -6.45 -16.45 -2.80
C ARG A 93 -6.36 -15.83 -1.40
N ALA A 94 -5.35 -15.00 -1.12
CA ALA A 94 -5.25 -14.32 0.17
C ALA A 94 -6.51 -13.49 0.46
N ARG A 95 -7.06 -12.79 -0.55
CA ARG A 95 -8.31 -12.02 -0.43
C ARG A 95 -9.05 -12.03 -1.78
N PRO A 96 -9.86 -13.07 -2.09
CA PRO A 96 -10.42 -13.29 -3.43
C PRO A 96 -11.31 -12.15 -3.97
N THR A 97 -11.87 -11.32 -3.09
CA THR A 97 -12.71 -10.17 -3.46
C THR A 97 -11.93 -8.88 -3.68
N ALA A 98 -10.62 -8.85 -3.42
CA ALA A 98 -9.78 -7.68 -3.61
C ALA A 98 -9.41 -7.52 -5.09
N VAL A 99 -10.18 -6.72 -5.84
CA VAL A 99 -9.98 -6.52 -7.28
C VAL A 99 -8.58 -6.00 -7.61
N ASN A 100 -8.04 -5.05 -6.84
CA ASN A 100 -6.68 -4.53 -7.04
C ASN A 100 -5.58 -5.58 -6.83
N LEU A 101 -5.83 -6.61 -6.00
CA LEU A 101 -4.91 -7.73 -5.82
C LEU A 101 -4.84 -8.58 -7.09
N ALA A 102 -5.99 -8.98 -7.61
CA ALA A 102 -6.09 -9.75 -8.84
C ALA A 102 -5.50 -8.97 -10.03
N TRP A 103 -5.91 -7.72 -10.20
CA TRP A 103 -5.40 -6.83 -11.24
C TRP A 103 -3.87 -6.71 -11.22
N ALA A 104 -3.26 -6.47 -10.05
CA ALA A 104 -1.81 -6.34 -9.96
C ALA A 104 -1.09 -7.64 -10.33
N LEU A 105 -1.60 -8.80 -9.90
CA LEU A 105 -1.05 -10.11 -10.27
C LEU A 105 -1.24 -10.44 -11.76
N ASP A 106 -2.33 -9.97 -12.37
CA ASP A 106 -2.55 -10.10 -13.81
C ASP A 106 -1.57 -9.24 -14.61
N GLN A 107 -1.30 -8.02 -14.16
CA GLN A 107 -0.23 -7.17 -14.73
C GLN A 107 1.16 -7.84 -14.67
N MET A 108 1.44 -8.57 -13.59
CA MET A 108 2.68 -9.37 -13.49
C MET A 108 2.67 -10.57 -14.44
N THR A 109 1.50 -11.18 -14.67
CA THR A 109 1.33 -12.30 -15.60
C THR A 109 1.55 -11.87 -17.05
N GLU A 110 1.03 -10.70 -17.43
CA GLU A 110 1.26 -10.12 -18.75
C GLU A 110 2.77 -9.93 -19.02
N THR A 111 3.51 -9.37 -18.06
CA THR A 111 4.97 -9.25 -18.17
C THR A 111 5.66 -10.60 -18.22
N PHE A 112 5.25 -11.56 -17.38
CA PHE A 112 5.82 -12.91 -17.38
C PHE A 112 5.68 -13.61 -18.74
N LEU A 113 4.51 -13.50 -19.36
CA LEU A 113 4.23 -14.09 -20.68
C LEU A 113 5.00 -13.39 -21.80
N ALA A 114 5.00 -12.05 -21.80
CA ALA A 114 5.67 -11.24 -22.82
C ALA A 114 7.20 -11.47 -22.84
N GLU A 115 7.78 -11.75 -21.69
CA GLU A 115 9.22 -11.92 -21.50
C GLU A 115 9.64 -13.40 -21.30
N SER A 116 8.76 -14.34 -21.65
CA SER A 116 8.93 -15.78 -21.37
C SER A 116 10.12 -16.46 -22.05
N VAL A 117 10.71 -15.83 -23.07
CA VAL A 117 11.92 -16.33 -23.75
C VAL A 117 13.21 -15.99 -23.00
N LEU A 118 13.13 -15.11 -22.00
CA LEU A 118 14.28 -14.72 -21.18
C LEU A 118 14.67 -15.84 -20.22
N GLN A 119 15.97 -15.92 -19.93
CA GLN A 119 16.45 -16.76 -18.83
C GLN A 119 15.89 -16.28 -17.48
N PRO A 120 15.71 -17.17 -16.49
CA PRO A 120 15.05 -16.85 -15.22
C PRO A 120 15.57 -15.58 -14.51
N SER A 121 16.89 -15.33 -14.52
CA SER A 121 17.47 -14.13 -13.91
C SER A 121 17.05 -12.83 -14.60
N ALA A 122 17.06 -12.79 -15.93
CA ALA A 122 16.61 -11.63 -16.69
C ALA A 122 15.09 -11.41 -16.54
N LEU A 123 14.31 -12.51 -16.51
CA LEU A 123 12.88 -12.46 -16.26
C LEU A 123 12.54 -11.94 -14.85
N ALA A 124 13.30 -12.35 -13.83
CA ALA A 124 13.15 -11.84 -12.46
C ALA A 124 13.34 -10.32 -12.38
N GLU A 125 14.35 -9.78 -13.07
CA GLU A 125 14.56 -8.32 -13.13
C GLU A 125 13.40 -7.60 -13.83
N LYS A 126 12.84 -8.19 -14.91
CA LYS A 126 11.68 -7.61 -15.61
C LYS A 126 10.42 -7.60 -14.75
N LEU A 127 10.18 -8.64 -13.96
CA LEU A 127 9.09 -8.67 -12.99
C LEU A 127 9.28 -7.61 -11.90
N LEU A 128 10.49 -7.48 -11.36
CA LEU A 128 10.78 -6.44 -10.37
C LEU A 128 10.58 -5.03 -10.95
N GLU A 129 11.08 -4.78 -12.16
CA GLU A 129 10.88 -3.52 -12.89
C GLU A 129 9.39 -3.20 -13.01
N LYS A 130 8.57 -4.16 -13.48
CA LYS A 130 7.12 -3.99 -13.59
C LYS A 130 6.46 -3.68 -12.25
N ALA A 131 6.81 -4.41 -11.18
CA ALA A 131 6.24 -4.18 -9.85
C ALA A 131 6.55 -2.76 -9.33
N LEU A 132 7.77 -2.27 -9.57
CA LEU A 132 8.17 -0.90 -9.20
C LEU A 132 7.48 0.16 -10.06
N ILE A 133 7.23 -0.11 -11.35
CA ILE A 133 6.41 0.76 -12.22
C ILE A 133 4.99 0.88 -11.68
N LEU A 134 4.36 -0.23 -11.29
CA LEU A 134 3.02 -0.20 -10.70
C LEU A 134 2.99 0.62 -9.40
N ARG A 135 4.03 0.49 -8.58
CA ARG A 135 4.20 1.27 -7.33
C ARG A 135 4.30 2.78 -7.62
N GLU A 136 5.14 3.19 -8.57
CA GLU A 136 5.28 4.60 -8.94
C GLU A 136 4.01 5.16 -9.60
N ALA A 137 3.30 4.34 -10.38
CA ALA A 137 2.01 4.72 -10.94
C ALA A 137 0.95 5.01 -9.86
N ASP A 138 0.90 4.20 -8.78
CA ASP A 138 0.02 4.48 -7.63
C ASP A 138 0.35 5.82 -6.97
N ILE A 139 1.64 6.11 -6.74
CA ILE A 139 2.09 7.38 -6.16
C ILE A 139 1.64 8.56 -7.03
N ALA A 140 1.83 8.45 -8.36
CA ALA A 140 1.45 9.49 -9.30
C ALA A 140 -0.06 9.74 -9.31
N VAL A 141 -0.87 8.68 -9.31
CA VAL A 141 -2.34 8.75 -9.25
C VAL A 141 -2.79 9.38 -7.93
N CYS A 142 -2.27 8.92 -6.79
CA CYS A 142 -2.61 9.45 -5.46
C CYS A 142 -2.26 10.95 -5.36
N ARG A 143 -1.10 11.36 -5.89
CA ARG A 143 -0.72 12.76 -5.94
C ARG A 143 -1.68 13.58 -6.80
N ALA A 144 -2.03 13.09 -8.00
CA ALA A 144 -2.96 13.79 -8.90
C ALA A 144 -4.35 13.95 -8.24
N ILE A 145 -4.86 12.90 -7.58
CA ILE A 145 -6.10 12.98 -6.78
C ILE A 145 -5.98 14.07 -5.72
N GLY A 146 -4.84 14.14 -5.02
CA GLY A 146 -4.57 15.18 -4.05
C GLY A 146 -4.62 16.59 -4.63
N GLU A 147 -3.93 16.80 -5.76
CA GLU A 147 -3.85 18.10 -6.44
C GLU A 147 -5.24 18.58 -6.89
N TYR A 148 -5.99 17.75 -7.62
CA TYR A 148 -7.34 18.08 -8.06
C TYR A 148 -8.31 18.24 -6.89
N GLY A 149 -8.20 17.39 -5.87
CA GLY A 149 -9.05 17.51 -4.68
C GLY A 149 -8.79 18.80 -3.92
N LEU A 150 -7.54 19.28 -3.89
CA LEU A 150 -7.18 20.51 -3.19
C LEU A 150 -7.75 21.77 -3.88
N GLU A 151 -7.98 21.74 -5.19
CA GLU A 151 -8.67 22.82 -5.93
C GLU A 151 -10.11 23.06 -5.42
N LEU A 152 -10.71 22.07 -4.77
CA LEU A 152 -12.06 22.15 -4.21
C LEU A 152 -12.09 22.65 -2.75
N LEU A 153 -10.92 22.82 -2.13
CA LEU A 153 -10.77 23.12 -0.71
C LEU A 153 -10.18 24.50 -0.48
N ARG A 154 -10.41 25.05 0.72
CA ARG A 154 -9.90 26.37 1.13
C ARG A 154 -9.13 26.26 2.44
N PRO A 155 -8.10 27.10 2.66
CA PRO A 155 -7.40 27.16 3.95
C PRO A 155 -8.37 27.32 5.13
N GLY A 156 -8.08 26.65 6.24
CA GLY A 156 -8.85 26.67 7.48
C GLY A 156 -10.12 25.81 7.49
N MET A 157 -10.44 25.10 6.40
CA MET A 157 -11.64 24.24 6.34
C MET A 157 -11.58 23.07 7.34
N GLY A 158 -12.75 22.75 7.89
CA GLY A 158 -12.99 21.48 8.58
C GLY A 158 -13.29 20.38 7.56
N LEU A 159 -12.58 19.26 7.63
CA LEU A 159 -12.73 18.12 6.72
C LEU A 159 -13.07 16.86 7.52
N LEU A 160 -14.21 16.24 7.23
CA LEU A 160 -14.59 14.95 7.80
C LEU A 160 -14.16 13.81 6.88
N THR A 161 -13.65 12.73 7.45
CA THR A 161 -13.31 11.51 6.70
C THR A 161 -13.68 10.25 7.47
N HIS A 162 -13.94 9.19 6.72
CA HIS A 162 -14.38 7.90 7.22
C HIS A 162 -13.45 6.79 6.71
N CYS A 163 -13.19 5.77 7.54
CA CYS A 163 -12.24 4.70 7.28
C CYS A 163 -10.78 5.18 7.18
N ASN A 164 -9.94 4.44 6.46
CA ASN A 164 -8.57 4.79 6.13
C ASN A 164 -8.34 4.65 4.64
N ALA A 165 -8.21 5.80 3.97
CA ALA A 165 -7.91 5.93 2.56
C ALA A 165 -6.68 6.85 2.35
N GLY A 166 -5.74 6.78 3.29
CA GLY A 166 -4.52 7.56 3.30
C GLY A 166 -3.28 6.80 2.88
N GLN A 167 -2.11 7.31 3.28
CA GLN A 167 -0.81 6.76 2.87
C GLN A 167 -0.65 5.30 3.28
N LEU A 168 -1.21 4.88 4.41
CA LEU A 168 -1.18 3.48 4.84
C LEU A 168 -2.02 2.56 3.95
N ALA A 169 -3.06 3.07 3.29
CA ALA A 169 -3.93 2.30 2.40
C ALA A 169 -3.45 2.27 0.93
N THR A 170 -2.51 3.13 0.57
CA THR A 170 -1.86 3.20 -0.76
C THR A 170 -0.35 3.09 -0.61
N ILE A 171 0.44 3.56 -1.57
CA ILE A 171 1.90 3.65 -1.43
C ILE A 171 2.35 4.98 -0.82
N ARG A 172 1.70 6.08 -1.23
CA ARG A 172 1.97 7.43 -0.72
C ARG A 172 0.73 8.32 -0.88
N TYR A 173 0.60 9.32 -0.01
CA TYR A 173 -0.47 10.32 0.03
C TYR A 173 -1.87 9.76 0.33
N GLY A 174 -2.28 8.67 -0.31
CA GLY A 174 -3.64 8.15 -0.24
C GLY A 174 -4.54 8.69 -1.35
N THR A 175 -5.83 8.53 -1.17
CA THR A 175 -6.86 9.08 -2.07
C THR A 175 -7.62 10.18 -1.36
N ALA A 176 -8.57 9.85 -0.48
CA ALA A 176 -9.41 10.83 0.19
C ALA A 176 -8.61 11.78 1.10
N THR A 177 -7.49 11.34 1.66
CA THR A 177 -6.63 12.18 2.50
C THR A 177 -5.48 12.84 1.73
N ALA A 178 -5.27 12.52 0.45
CA ALA A 178 -4.20 13.14 -0.33
C ALA A 178 -4.32 14.68 -0.39
N PRO A 179 -5.51 15.28 -0.59
CA PRO A 179 -5.66 16.73 -0.50
C PRO A 179 -5.29 17.29 0.87
N MET A 180 -5.50 16.52 1.95
CA MET A 180 -5.16 16.93 3.31
C MET A 180 -3.63 17.03 3.48
N TYR A 181 -2.89 16.03 3.02
CA TYR A 181 -1.42 16.06 3.06
C TYR A 181 -0.84 17.21 2.22
N LEU A 182 -1.33 17.40 0.99
CA LEU A 182 -0.86 18.49 0.13
C LEU A 182 -1.25 19.88 0.68
N GLY A 183 -2.44 20.00 1.27
CA GLY A 183 -2.85 21.22 1.96
C GLY A 183 -1.94 21.52 3.15
N GLN A 184 -1.54 20.51 3.93
CA GLN A 184 -0.58 20.67 5.02
C GLN A 184 0.78 21.18 4.51
N GLU A 185 1.30 20.62 3.41
CA GLU A 185 2.53 21.10 2.77
C GLU A 185 2.44 22.56 2.30
N ARG A 186 1.22 23.02 1.95
CA ARG A 186 0.94 24.40 1.52
C ARG A 186 0.46 25.33 2.64
N GLY A 187 0.43 24.86 3.89
CA GLY A 187 0.01 25.67 5.03
C GLY A 187 -1.48 26.01 5.05
N TYR A 188 -2.34 25.13 4.52
CA TYR A 188 -3.80 25.33 4.54
C TYR A 188 -4.40 25.24 5.94
N ASP A 189 -3.71 24.64 6.91
CA ASP A 189 -4.16 24.53 8.31
C ASP A 189 -5.59 23.96 8.45
N PHE A 190 -5.82 22.80 7.82
CA PHE A 190 -7.10 22.10 7.92
C PHE A 190 -7.36 21.56 9.33
N ARG A 191 -8.64 21.50 9.73
CA ARG A 191 -9.09 20.75 10.90
C ARG A 191 -9.70 19.43 10.45
N ILE A 192 -9.03 18.33 10.72
CA ILE A 192 -9.50 17.01 10.27
C ILE A 192 -10.35 16.37 11.35
N TYR A 193 -11.51 15.85 10.97
CA TYR A 193 -12.36 15.01 11.79
C TYR A 193 -12.32 13.60 11.21
N SER A 194 -11.87 12.63 11.99
CA SER A 194 -11.84 11.22 11.58
C SER A 194 -12.87 10.46 12.38
N ASP A 195 -13.78 9.78 11.71
CA ASP A 195 -14.66 8.82 12.38
C ASP A 195 -13.87 7.58 12.81
N GLU A 196 -14.21 6.96 13.93
CA GLU A 196 -13.49 5.79 14.44
C GLU A 196 -13.53 4.60 13.47
N THR A 197 -14.63 4.44 12.72
CA THR A 197 -14.89 3.40 11.73
C THR A 197 -14.96 2.00 12.33
N ARG A 198 -16.02 1.70 13.07
CA ARG A 198 -16.26 0.34 13.61
C ARG A 198 -16.48 -0.68 12.48
N PRO A 199 -16.20 -1.98 12.73
CA PRO A 199 -15.67 -2.56 13.97
C PRO A 199 -14.14 -2.63 14.03
N LEU A 200 -13.43 -2.40 12.92
CA LEU A 200 -11.97 -2.57 12.85
C LEU A 200 -11.19 -1.32 13.25
N LEU A 201 -11.89 -0.22 13.51
CA LEU A 201 -11.39 1.04 14.04
C LEU A 201 -10.32 1.69 13.15
N GLN A 202 -10.54 1.66 11.83
CA GLN A 202 -9.60 2.18 10.84
C GLN A 202 -9.28 3.65 11.05
N GLY A 203 -10.30 4.48 11.23
CA GLY A 203 -10.06 5.91 11.36
C GLY A 203 -9.38 6.23 12.68
N ALA A 204 -9.76 5.56 13.77
CA ALA A 204 -9.09 5.71 15.06
C ALA A 204 -7.63 5.23 15.05
N ARG A 205 -7.36 4.07 14.47
CA ARG A 205 -6.05 3.40 14.58
C ARG A 205 -5.05 3.81 13.50
N LEU A 206 -5.54 4.12 12.30
CA LEU A 206 -4.70 4.35 11.13
C LEU A 206 -4.79 5.81 10.68
N THR A 207 -5.99 6.32 10.37
CA THR A 207 -6.16 7.68 9.82
C THR A 207 -5.73 8.76 10.82
N ALA A 208 -6.23 8.69 12.05
CA ALA A 208 -5.85 9.64 13.09
C ALA A 208 -4.35 9.59 13.39
N TYR A 209 -3.78 8.38 13.42
CA TYR A 209 -2.35 8.17 13.62
C TYR A 209 -1.50 8.77 12.49
N GLU A 210 -1.77 8.44 11.23
CA GLU A 210 -0.93 8.87 10.10
C GLU A 210 -1.04 10.38 9.83
N LEU A 211 -2.24 10.96 9.99
CA LEU A 211 -2.45 12.39 9.80
C LEU A 211 -1.85 13.21 10.95
N SER A 212 -2.00 12.75 12.19
CA SER A 212 -1.35 13.38 13.34
C SER A 212 0.18 13.32 13.24
N ARG A 213 0.73 12.16 12.83
CA ARG A 213 2.18 12.00 12.60
C ARG A 213 2.71 12.94 11.50
N ALA A 214 1.89 13.25 10.50
CA ALA A 214 2.21 14.23 9.45
C ALA A 214 2.03 15.70 9.88
N GLY A 215 1.62 15.94 11.13
CA GLY A 215 1.48 17.27 11.71
C GLY A 215 0.14 17.95 11.43
N LEU A 216 -0.87 17.21 10.94
CA LEU A 216 -2.22 17.75 10.81
C LEU A 216 -2.94 17.75 12.17
N THR A 217 -3.83 18.73 12.36
CA THR A 217 -4.72 18.78 13.52
C THR A 217 -5.90 17.83 13.31
N VAL A 218 -5.95 16.74 14.08
CA VAL A 218 -6.97 15.69 13.95
C VAL A 218 -7.80 15.56 15.21
N THR A 219 -9.12 15.50 15.04
CA THR A 219 -10.10 15.14 16.08
C THR A 219 -10.72 13.79 15.74
N LEU A 220 -10.66 12.83 16.65
CA LEU A 220 -11.32 11.53 16.51
C LEU A 220 -12.76 11.62 17.02
N LEU A 221 -13.70 11.09 16.23
CA LEU A 221 -15.12 11.06 16.53
C LEU A 221 -15.61 9.61 16.60
N CYS A 222 -16.59 9.31 17.44
CA CYS A 222 -17.35 8.07 17.30
C CYS A 222 -18.23 8.15 16.04
N ASP A 223 -18.51 7.02 15.39
CA ASP A 223 -19.27 7.00 14.12
C ASP A 223 -20.64 7.67 14.24
N ASN A 224 -21.26 7.66 15.42
CA ASN A 224 -22.55 8.28 15.70
C ASN A 224 -22.49 9.78 16.05
N MET A 225 -21.30 10.38 16.07
CA MET A 225 -21.11 11.83 16.29
C MET A 225 -21.06 12.60 14.96
N ALA A 226 -21.08 11.92 13.81
CA ALA A 226 -21.05 12.52 12.47
C ALA A 226 -22.38 13.16 12.04
N GLU A 227 -23.32 13.37 12.96
CA GLU A 227 -24.64 13.92 12.67
C GLU A 227 -24.55 15.41 12.31
N LEU A 228 -25.06 15.77 11.13
CA LEU A 228 -25.27 17.14 10.71
C LEU A 228 -26.65 17.58 11.23
N SER A 229 -26.68 18.17 12.43
CA SER A 229 -27.85 18.93 12.92
C SER A 229 -27.83 20.36 12.41
#